data_AF-A0A0F4TK57-F1
#
_entry.id   AF-A0A0F4TK57-F1
#
_cell.length_a   1.000
_cell.length_b   1.000
_cell.length_c   1.000
_cell.angle_alpha   90.00
_cell.angle_beta   90.00
_cell.angle_gamma   90.00
#
_symmetry.space_group_name_H-M   'P 1'
#
loop_
_entity.id
_entity.type
_entity.pdbx_description
1 polymer ?
#
loop_
_entity_poly.entity_id
_entity_poly.type
_entity_poly.pdbx_seq_one_letter_code
_entity_poly.pdbx_strand_id
1 'polypeptide(L)'
;MDYANPPLCPLSQRTSFITIISEHHGWRTLSGFQTSDYYAYRNAIRDGCHLQRASFDLRHPEEMVCDLSNLEPIYNGMYGDDIIRIWEYLNSSTRRMKGGGVRRIEGDGLSPEIAISGPSKSHLIKLKHLLVSEAFSHLRRDAVPATTKETIRGVTKNRLLINTSAETMEFHNRFCAFYSKYISYEHWNSSFALNTRYIYEDHAIWRQIEKISKNKLFLLSAGLPLALGYLAATGDQNIYFSEIHRQNDSSLLDRDIAFQEIFPIPNSSNDPWLIIDKAYTGGSLRQAANAIRKKFGYDIEVKTVALFPKSFSAFMSADYAVYAGKLFDVRAYAPRLDRDLWHMQLIMG
;
A
#
# COMPACT_ATOMS: atom_id res chain seq x y z
N MET A 1 8.88 -0.98 -43.18
CA MET A 1 8.17 -1.23 -41.92
C MET A 1 8.73 -0.26 -40.91
N ASP A 2 8.19 0.96 -40.91
CA ASP A 2 8.63 2.02 -40.01
C ASP A 2 7.89 1.87 -38.67
N TYR A 3 8.65 1.58 -37.62
CA TYR A 3 8.17 1.74 -36.25
C TYR A 3 8.10 3.24 -35.99
N ALA A 4 6.89 3.80 -36.11
CA ALA A 4 6.63 5.16 -35.68
C ALA A 4 6.96 5.29 -34.18
N ASN A 5 7.96 6.12 -33.86
CA ASN A 5 8.21 6.54 -32.49
C ASN A 5 6.93 7.19 -31.93
N PRO A 6 6.51 6.85 -30.69
CA PRO A 6 5.37 7.52 -30.09
C PRO A 6 5.68 9.02 -29.92
N PRO A 7 4.69 9.90 -30.12
CA PRO A 7 4.92 11.34 -30.05
C PRO A 7 5.36 11.74 -28.63
N LEU A 8 6.42 12.56 -28.56
CA LEU A 8 6.83 13.27 -27.36
C LEU A 8 5.71 14.24 -26.96
N CYS A 9 4.95 13.90 -25.92
CA CYS A 9 3.87 14.75 -25.44
C CYS A 9 4.47 16.00 -24.74
N PRO A 10 4.23 17.23 -25.23
CA PRO A 10 4.75 18.43 -24.59
C PRO A 10 4.00 18.73 -23.29
N LEU A 11 4.74 19.21 -22.29
CA LEU A 11 4.29 19.46 -20.92
C LEU A 11 3.45 20.75 -20.71
N SER A 12 2.85 21.32 -21.76
CA SER A 12 1.99 22.51 -21.63
C SER A 12 0.53 22.18 -21.89
N GLN A 13 -0.28 22.32 -20.85
CA GLN A 13 -1.74 22.11 -20.82
C GLN A 13 -2.48 22.64 -22.05
N ARG A 14 -3.17 21.73 -22.75
CA ARG A 14 -4.61 21.88 -23.00
C ARG A 14 -5.25 20.55 -22.63
N THR A 15 -6.02 20.54 -21.56
CA THR A 15 -6.98 19.46 -21.28
C THR A 15 -7.99 19.45 -22.40
N SER A 16 -7.74 18.66 -23.43
CA SER A 16 -8.75 18.30 -24.41
C SER A 16 -9.76 17.42 -23.68
N PHE A 17 -10.86 18.04 -23.23
CA PHE A 17 -11.99 17.30 -22.70
C PHE A 17 -12.49 16.34 -23.80
N ILE A 18 -12.43 15.04 -23.54
CA ILE A 18 -13.13 14.06 -24.37
C ILE A 18 -14.58 14.09 -23.89
N THR A 19 -15.43 14.78 -24.63
CA THR A 19 -16.88 14.71 -24.42
C THR A 19 -17.41 13.48 -25.15
N ILE A 20 -17.80 12.45 -24.40
CA ILE A 20 -18.58 11.34 -24.97
C ILE A 20 -20.00 11.85 -25.18
N ILE A 21 -20.39 12.10 -26.43
CA ILE A 21 -21.75 12.45 -26.81
C ILE A 21 -22.47 11.14 -27.16
N SER A 22 -23.53 10.79 -26.42
CA SER A 22 -24.39 9.65 -26.79
C SER A 22 -25.09 9.94 -28.10
N GLU A 23 -24.85 9.13 -29.14
CA GLU A 23 -25.44 9.30 -30.48
C GLU A 23 -26.95 9.01 -30.52
N HIS A 24 -27.53 8.37 -29.50
CA HIS A 24 -28.96 8.09 -29.43
C HIS A 24 -29.60 8.69 -28.17
N HIS A 25 -30.66 9.49 -28.37
CA HIS A 25 -31.52 10.18 -27.39
C HIS A 25 -30.93 11.26 -26.46
N GLY A 26 -29.60 11.48 -26.45
CA GLY A 26 -28.93 12.42 -25.53
C GLY A 26 -28.95 13.93 -25.88
N TRP A 27 -29.77 14.38 -26.84
CA TRP A 27 -29.75 15.79 -27.31
C TRP A 27 -30.52 16.76 -26.41
N ARG A 28 -31.22 16.27 -25.38
CA ARG A 28 -31.89 17.11 -24.39
C ARG A 28 -30.99 17.27 -23.17
N THR A 29 -30.64 18.50 -22.82
CA THR A 29 -30.03 18.80 -21.52
C THR A 29 -31.10 18.64 -20.45
N LEU A 30 -31.19 17.45 -19.87
CA LEU A 30 -32.05 17.18 -18.73
C LEU A 30 -31.33 17.61 -17.44
N SER A 31 -32.08 18.03 -16.43
CA SER A 31 -31.54 18.20 -15.08
C SER A 31 -31.01 16.86 -14.58
N GLY A 32 -29.85 16.87 -13.95
CA GLY A 32 -29.25 15.71 -13.30
C GLY A 32 -28.46 16.13 -12.08
N PHE A 33 -27.81 15.18 -11.44
CA PHE A 33 -26.89 15.44 -10.33
C PHE A 33 -25.49 14.99 -10.72
N GLN A 34 -24.47 15.69 -10.19
CA GLN A 34 -23.07 15.30 -10.35
C GLN A 34 -22.64 14.58 -9.08
N THR A 35 -21.98 13.44 -9.23
CA THR A 35 -21.41 12.69 -8.10
C THR A 35 -20.04 12.16 -8.47
N SER A 36 -19.13 12.14 -7.49
CA SER A 36 -17.86 11.41 -7.53
C SER A 36 -17.93 10.09 -6.76
N ASP A 37 -19.08 9.77 -6.16
CA ASP A 37 -19.32 8.51 -5.46
C ASP A 37 -19.82 7.44 -6.44
N TYR A 38 -19.08 6.34 -6.51
CA TYR A 38 -19.37 5.22 -7.41
C TYR A 38 -20.72 4.54 -7.12
N TYR A 39 -21.10 4.39 -5.85
CA TYR A 39 -22.36 3.75 -5.49
C TYR A 39 -23.56 4.65 -5.79
N ALA A 40 -23.44 5.95 -5.55
CA ALA A 40 -24.43 6.94 -5.97
C ALA A 40 -24.61 6.93 -7.50
N TYR A 41 -23.51 6.83 -8.26
CA TYR A 41 -23.55 6.67 -9.71
C TYR A 41 -24.27 5.37 -10.12
N ARG A 42 -23.87 4.21 -9.58
CA ARG A 42 -24.47 2.90 -9.92
C ARG A 42 -25.96 2.85 -9.59
N ASN A 43 -26.37 3.33 -8.41
CA ASN A 43 -27.77 3.37 -8.02
C ASN A 43 -28.59 4.25 -8.97
N ALA A 44 -28.10 5.44 -9.32
CA ALA A 44 -28.78 6.29 -10.28
C ALA A 44 -28.91 5.67 -11.68
N ILE A 45 -27.89 4.98 -12.18
CA ILE A 45 -27.99 4.22 -13.44
C ILE A 45 -29.07 3.13 -13.34
N ARG A 46 -29.14 2.39 -12.22
CA ARG A 46 -30.19 1.39 -11.98
C ARG A 46 -31.58 2.01 -11.92
N ASP A 47 -31.68 3.23 -11.41
CA ASP A 47 -32.91 4.02 -11.34
C ASP A 47 -33.25 4.73 -12.67
N GLY A 48 -32.53 4.43 -13.75
CA GLY A 48 -32.83 4.90 -15.11
C GLY A 48 -32.10 6.19 -15.53
N CYS A 49 -31.13 6.68 -14.75
CA CYS A 49 -30.27 7.77 -15.20
C CYS A 49 -29.32 7.32 -16.33
N HIS A 50 -28.92 8.27 -17.17
CA HIS A 50 -27.98 8.05 -18.27
C HIS A 50 -26.72 8.89 -18.08
N LEU A 51 -25.56 8.35 -18.48
CA LEU A 51 -24.30 9.07 -18.43
C LEU A 51 -24.29 10.20 -19.49
N GLN A 52 -24.12 11.44 -19.05
CA GLN A 52 -24.08 12.61 -19.94
C GLN A 52 -22.66 13.14 -20.21
N ARG A 53 -21.71 12.94 -19.29
CA ARG A 53 -20.31 13.40 -19.42
C ARG A 53 -19.36 12.57 -18.56
N ALA A 54 -18.15 12.30 -19.04
CA ALA A 54 -17.04 11.72 -18.29
C ALA A 54 -15.76 12.56 -18.49
N SER A 55 -14.87 12.56 -17.51
CA SER A 55 -13.53 13.17 -17.59
C SER A 55 -12.55 12.24 -16.88
N PHE A 56 -11.42 11.96 -17.53
CA PHE A 56 -10.40 11.05 -17.01
C PHE A 56 -9.04 11.73 -17.02
N ASP A 57 -8.31 11.58 -15.92
CA ASP A 57 -6.91 12.00 -15.81
C ASP A 57 -6.02 10.76 -15.72
N LEU A 58 -5.20 10.53 -16.75
CA LEU A 58 -4.22 9.45 -16.75
C LEU A 58 -2.92 9.92 -16.11
N ARG A 59 -2.49 9.21 -15.07
CA ARG A 59 -1.19 9.46 -14.42
C ARG A 59 -0.09 8.69 -15.13
N HIS A 60 1.08 9.32 -15.21
CA HIS A 60 2.29 8.62 -15.63
C HIS A 60 2.63 7.49 -14.65
N PRO A 61 3.23 6.38 -15.10
CA PRO A 61 3.70 5.34 -14.21
C PRO A 61 4.71 5.89 -13.21
N GLU A 62 4.79 5.20 -12.06
CA GLU A 62 5.66 5.51 -10.94
C GLU A 62 6.59 4.33 -10.68
N GLU A 63 7.82 4.60 -10.23
CA GLU A 63 8.79 3.59 -9.81
C GLU A 63 9.46 4.02 -8.50
N MET A 64 9.47 3.11 -7.54
CA MET A 64 10.09 3.30 -6.24
C MET A 64 11.59 3.08 -6.35
N VAL A 65 12.40 4.10 -6.12
CA VAL A 65 13.87 3.99 -6.11
C VAL A 65 14.37 3.48 -4.76
N CYS A 66 13.85 4.02 -3.66
CA CYS A 66 14.21 3.62 -2.31
C CYS A 66 13.06 3.87 -1.33
N ASP A 67 12.83 2.92 -0.43
CA ASP A 67 11.83 2.98 0.62
C ASP A 67 12.47 2.59 1.96
N LEU A 68 12.79 3.57 2.80
CA LEU A 68 13.37 3.31 4.11
C LEU A 68 12.39 2.61 5.06
N SER A 69 11.08 2.78 4.86
CA SER A 69 10.11 2.16 5.77
C SER A 69 9.96 0.66 5.54
N ASN A 70 10.27 0.18 4.33
CA ASN A 70 10.31 -1.24 3.98
C ASN A 70 11.41 -1.53 2.94
N LEU A 71 12.65 -1.72 3.42
CA LEU A 71 13.82 -1.85 2.55
C LEU A 71 13.81 -3.14 1.73
N GLU A 72 14.28 -3.05 0.49
CA GLU A 72 14.45 -4.21 -0.39
C GLU A 72 15.58 -5.14 0.12
N PRO A 73 15.57 -6.44 -0.25
CA PRO A 73 16.56 -7.41 0.23
C PRO A 73 18.03 -7.04 -0.04
N ILE A 74 18.30 -6.19 -1.03
CA ILE A 74 19.65 -5.70 -1.35
C ILE A 74 20.30 -4.92 -0.19
N TYR A 75 19.51 -4.44 0.79
CA TYR A 75 19.98 -3.73 1.98
C TYR A 75 20.15 -4.64 3.21
N ASN A 76 19.82 -5.93 3.09
CA ASN A 76 19.94 -6.86 4.22
C ASN A 76 21.40 -7.00 4.65
N GLY A 77 21.61 -7.08 5.98
CA GLY A 77 22.95 -7.15 6.57
C GLY A 77 23.74 -5.84 6.58
N MET A 78 23.25 -4.76 5.95
CA MET A 78 23.93 -3.46 5.97
C MET A 78 23.75 -2.74 7.31
N TYR A 79 24.77 -1.97 7.71
CA TYR A 79 24.68 -1.05 8.85
C TYR A 79 23.77 0.13 8.52
N GLY A 80 23.18 0.73 9.57
CA GLY A 80 22.27 1.87 9.41
C GLY A 80 22.93 3.06 8.71
N ASP A 81 24.19 3.35 9.05
CA ASP A 81 24.96 4.43 8.44
C ASP A 81 25.10 4.27 6.92
N ASP A 82 25.39 3.06 6.45
CA ASP A 82 25.55 2.79 5.01
C ASP A 82 24.22 2.92 4.26
N ILE A 83 23.12 2.47 4.88
CA ILE A 83 21.77 2.63 4.33
C ILE A 83 21.43 4.12 4.20
N ILE A 84 21.73 4.93 5.22
CA ILE A 84 21.48 6.37 5.20
C ILE A 84 22.34 7.06 4.12
N ARG A 85 23.62 6.71 4.01
CA ARG A 85 24.49 7.26 2.96
C ARG A 85 23.98 6.96 1.55
N ILE A 86 23.51 5.72 1.30
CA ILE A 86 22.86 5.37 0.02
C ILE A 86 21.62 6.24 -0.18
N TRP A 87 20.76 6.35 0.84
CA TRP A 87 19.54 7.13 0.74
C TRP A 87 19.82 8.61 0.44
N GLU A 88 20.79 9.23 1.12
CA GLU A 88 21.20 10.62 0.89
C GLU A 88 21.75 10.83 -0.51
N TYR A 89 22.55 9.89 -1.03
CA TYR A 89 23.03 9.90 -2.40
C TYR A 89 21.86 9.85 -3.39
N LEU A 90 20.95 8.88 -3.23
CA LEU A 90 19.78 8.72 -4.09
C LEU A 90 18.87 9.95 -4.00
N ASN A 91 18.69 10.51 -2.81
CA ASN A 91 17.88 11.69 -2.56
C ASN A 91 18.45 12.90 -3.32
N SER A 92 19.77 13.09 -3.24
CA SER A 92 20.47 14.18 -3.91
C SER A 92 20.51 14.01 -5.43
N SER A 93 20.73 12.79 -5.92
CA SER A 93 20.79 12.48 -7.35
C SER A 93 19.43 12.64 -8.01
N THR A 94 18.36 12.12 -7.41
CA THR A 94 16.99 12.25 -7.94
C THR A 94 16.45 13.68 -7.91
N ARG A 95 16.83 14.52 -6.92
CA ARG A 95 16.47 15.95 -6.90
C ARG A 95 17.10 16.75 -8.05
N ARG A 96 18.26 16.32 -8.55
CA ARG A 96 18.98 16.98 -9.65
C ARG A 96 18.52 16.53 -11.02
N MET A 97 17.66 15.51 -11.10
CA MET A 97 17.14 15.01 -12.36
C MET A 97 16.21 16.03 -13.01
N LYS A 98 16.70 16.70 -14.06
CA LYS A 98 15.93 17.58 -14.92
C LYS A 98 16.19 17.17 -16.37
N GLY A 99 15.24 16.45 -16.98
CA GLY A 99 15.34 16.05 -18.39
C GLY A 99 14.73 14.68 -18.69
N GLY A 100 14.48 14.41 -19.97
CA GLY A 100 14.02 13.09 -20.44
C GLY A 100 12.57 12.72 -20.08
N GLY A 101 11.75 13.68 -19.64
CA GLY A 101 10.36 13.43 -19.23
C GLY A 101 10.22 12.65 -17.92
N VAL A 102 11.33 12.38 -17.22
CA VAL A 102 11.32 11.77 -15.89
C VAL A 102 11.45 12.86 -14.84
N ARG A 103 10.69 12.72 -13.74
CA ARG A 103 10.74 13.61 -12.58
C ARG A 103 10.70 12.82 -11.29
N ARG A 104 11.26 13.38 -10.23
CA ARG A 104 11.00 12.92 -8.87
C ARG A 104 9.54 13.19 -8.50
N ILE A 105 8.93 12.26 -7.78
CA ILE A 105 7.61 12.46 -7.16
C ILE A 105 7.81 13.27 -5.88
N GLU A 106 7.04 14.35 -5.77
CA GLU A 106 7.04 15.26 -4.62
C GLU A 106 5.62 15.34 -4.04
N GLY A 107 5.53 15.60 -2.74
CA GLY A 107 4.26 15.68 -2.03
C GLY A 107 4.41 15.35 -0.55
N ASP A 108 3.31 15.54 0.18
CA ASP A 108 3.26 15.23 1.61
C ASP A 108 3.35 13.73 1.86
N GLY A 109 4.10 13.36 2.91
CA GLY A 109 4.21 11.96 3.35
C GLY A 109 5.07 11.08 2.45
N LEU A 110 6.16 11.63 1.92
CA LEU A 110 7.20 10.91 1.19
C LEU A 110 8.57 10.99 1.89
N SER A 111 8.62 11.35 3.18
CA SER A 111 9.89 11.51 3.91
C SER A 111 10.81 10.28 3.84
N PRO A 112 10.33 9.03 4.00
CA PRO A 112 11.18 7.84 3.89
C PRO A 112 11.30 7.33 2.44
N GLU A 113 10.70 8.02 1.46
CA GLU A 113 10.42 7.48 0.14
C GLU A 113 11.07 8.31 -0.98
N ILE A 114 11.73 7.63 -1.92
CA ILE A 114 12.25 8.23 -3.14
C ILE A 114 11.60 7.50 -4.30
N ALA A 115 10.68 8.16 -4.99
CA ALA A 115 10.01 7.65 -6.17
C ALA A 115 10.17 8.60 -7.37
N ILE A 116 10.16 8.02 -8.57
CA ILE A 116 10.24 8.73 -9.84
C ILE A 116 9.04 8.40 -10.72
N SER A 117 8.62 9.35 -11.55
CA SER A 117 7.54 9.20 -12.52
C SER A 117 7.99 9.66 -13.90
N GLY A 118 7.45 9.05 -14.94
CA GLY A 118 7.79 9.38 -16.33
C GLY A 118 6.96 8.59 -17.34
N PRO A 119 7.19 8.77 -18.64
CA PRO A 119 6.31 8.25 -19.69
C PRO A 119 6.34 6.72 -19.86
N SER A 120 7.36 6.03 -19.35
CA SER A 120 7.55 4.60 -19.62
C SER A 120 8.04 3.85 -18.39
N LYS A 121 7.28 2.81 -17.97
CA LYS A 121 7.63 1.95 -16.83
C LYS A 121 8.95 1.22 -17.03
N SER A 122 9.22 0.71 -18.23
CA SER A 122 10.47 0.00 -18.53
C SER A 122 11.69 0.92 -18.48
N HIS A 123 11.53 2.18 -18.88
CA HIS A 123 12.58 3.20 -18.73
C HIS A 123 12.85 3.52 -17.26
N LEU A 124 11.79 3.71 -16.46
CA LEU A 124 11.92 3.98 -15.02
C LEU A 124 12.62 2.84 -14.27
N ILE A 125 12.32 1.58 -14.60
CA ILE A 125 13.00 0.40 -14.00
C ILE A 125 14.50 0.41 -14.32
N LYS A 126 14.88 0.63 -15.58
CA LYS A 126 16.31 0.70 -15.97
C LYS A 126 17.02 1.83 -15.22
N LEU A 127 16.38 2.99 -15.11
CA LEU A 127 16.92 4.13 -14.39
C LEU A 127 17.07 3.86 -12.89
N LYS A 128 16.08 3.23 -12.24
CA LYS A 128 16.20 2.77 -10.84
C LYS A 128 17.44 1.89 -10.66
N HIS A 129 17.62 0.89 -11.52
CA HIS A 129 18.78 -0.01 -11.41
C HIS A 129 20.12 0.74 -11.56
N LEU A 130 20.20 1.71 -12.48
CA LEU A 130 21.39 2.55 -12.62
C LEU A 130 21.66 3.38 -11.36
N LEU A 131 20.66 4.12 -10.87
CA LEU A 131 20.78 4.96 -9.67
C LEU A 131 21.21 4.15 -8.44
N VAL A 132 20.58 2.99 -8.22
CA VAL A 132 20.90 2.10 -7.10
C VAL A 132 22.31 1.53 -7.26
N SER A 133 22.68 1.04 -8.45
CA SER A 133 24.03 0.52 -8.72
C SER A 133 25.12 1.56 -8.45
N GLU A 134 24.92 2.79 -8.93
CA GLU A 134 25.81 3.91 -8.65
C GLU A 134 25.91 4.19 -7.15
N ALA A 135 24.78 4.27 -6.43
CA ALA A 135 24.77 4.55 -5.00
C ALA A 135 25.57 3.51 -4.18
N PHE A 136 25.44 2.23 -4.52
CA PHE A 136 26.22 1.17 -3.89
C PHE A 136 27.71 1.23 -4.27
N SER A 137 28.04 1.63 -5.50
CA SER A 137 29.43 1.82 -5.93
C SER A 137 30.13 2.94 -5.15
N HIS A 138 29.39 3.99 -4.77
CA HIS A 138 29.89 5.13 -3.99
C HIS A 138 30.27 4.76 -2.54
N LEU A 139 29.82 3.62 -2.03
CA LEU A 139 30.18 3.13 -0.69
C LEU A 139 31.55 2.41 -0.62
N ARG A 140 32.23 2.12 -1.74
CA ARG A 140 33.42 1.24 -1.72
C ARG A 140 34.68 1.87 -1.12
N ARG A 141 35.06 1.45 0.10
CA ARG A 141 36.19 0.53 0.42
C ARG A 141 36.52 0.61 1.91
N ASP A 142 35.97 -0.31 2.71
CA ASP A 142 36.59 -0.96 3.89
C ASP A 142 35.49 -1.75 4.64
N ALA A 143 34.71 -2.54 3.93
CA ALA A 143 33.70 -3.40 4.57
C ALA A 143 34.30 -4.78 4.76
N VAL A 144 34.86 -4.99 5.95
CA VAL A 144 35.07 -6.33 6.53
C VAL A 144 33.77 -7.12 6.37
N PRO A 145 33.80 -8.40 5.94
CA PRO A 145 32.58 -9.19 5.87
C PRO A 145 31.93 -9.23 7.25
N ALA A 146 30.74 -8.64 7.37
CA ALA A 146 29.99 -8.61 8.61
C ALA A 146 29.70 -10.05 9.04
N THR A 147 30.33 -10.48 10.13
CA THR A 147 30.14 -11.79 10.76
C THR A 147 28.94 -11.83 11.70
N THR A 148 28.07 -10.83 11.65
CA THR A 148 26.83 -10.77 12.41
C THR A 148 25.66 -11.33 11.60
N LYS A 149 24.75 -12.06 12.27
CA LYS A 149 23.48 -12.55 11.71
C LYS A 149 22.86 -11.51 10.76
N GLU A 150 22.54 -11.92 9.54
CA GLU A 150 21.90 -11.07 8.53
C GLU A 150 20.68 -10.39 9.13
N THR A 151 20.77 -9.07 9.34
CA THR A 151 19.63 -8.27 9.77
C THR A 151 18.73 -8.05 8.57
N ILE A 152 17.54 -8.62 8.60
CA ILE A 152 16.52 -8.42 7.57
C ILE A 152 15.90 -7.03 7.78
N ARG A 153 15.95 -6.18 6.75
CA ARG A 153 15.59 -4.75 6.84
C ARG A 153 14.21 -4.42 6.27
N GLY A 154 13.47 -5.41 5.78
CA GLY A 154 12.13 -5.21 5.24
C GLY A 154 11.38 -6.53 5.08
N VAL A 155 10.10 -6.43 4.79
CA VAL A 155 9.22 -7.58 4.54
C VAL A 155 8.71 -7.51 3.11
N THR A 156 9.26 -8.36 2.26
CA THR A 156 8.97 -8.34 0.82
C THR A 156 7.73 -9.17 0.51
N LYS A 157 6.96 -8.74 -0.50
CA LYS A 157 5.88 -9.54 -1.10
C LYS A 157 6.39 -10.31 -2.32
N ASN A 158 7.08 -11.41 -2.10
CA ASN A 158 7.67 -12.24 -3.16
C ASN A 158 7.47 -13.76 -2.95
N ARG A 159 6.96 -14.19 -1.79
CA ARG A 159 6.71 -15.61 -1.50
C ARG A 159 5.50 -16.07 -2.30
N LEU A 160 5.63 -17.14 -3.07
CA LEU A 160 4.51 -17.75 -3.77
C LEU A 160 3.52 -18.36 -2.77
N LEU A 161 2.24 -18.02 -2.91
CA LEU A 161 1.17 -18.55 -2.05
C LEU A 161 1.11 -20.09 -2.13
N ILE A 162 1.32 -20.66 -3.31
CA ILE A 162 1.33 -22.12 -3.53
C ILE A 162 2.43 -22.85 -2.73
N ASN A 163 3.43 -22.14 -2.22
CA ASN A 163 4.52 -22.69 -1.40
C ASN A 163 4.24 -22.52 0.12
N THR A 164 2.98 -22.39 0.51
CA THR A 164 2.54 -22.27 1.92
C THR A 164 1.88 -23.54 2.43
N SER A 165 1.50 -23.56 3.71
CA SER A 165 0.82 -24.71 4.30
C SER A 165 -0.58 -24.90 3.72
N ALA A 166 -1.11 -26.12 3.85
CA ALA A 166 -2.49 -26.43 3.47
C ALA A 166 -3.50 -25.53 4.20
N GLU A 167 -3.26 -25.20 5.48
CA GLU A 167 -4.16 -24.31 6.22
C GLU A 167 -4.18 -22.89 5.64
N THR A 168 -3.02 -22.38 5.20
CA THR A 168 -2.92 -21.06 4.58
C THR A 168 -3.69 -21.02 3.25
N MET A 169 -3.54 -22.07 2.43
CA MET A 169 -4.29 -22.23 1.18
C MET A 169 -5.80 -22.37 1.41
N GLU A 170 -6.22 -23.13 2.42
CA GLU A 170 -7.63 -23.29 2.77
C GLU A 170 -8.24 -21.96 3.22
N PHE A 171 -7.55 -21.22 4.08
CA PHE A 171 -7.98 -19.89 4.51
C PHE A 171 -8.14 -18.93 3.34
N HIS A 172 -7.17 -18.88 2.42
CA HIS A 172 -7.27 -18.09 1.18
C HIS A 172 -8.51 -18.49 0.36
N ASN A 173 -8.73 -19.78 0.12
CA ASN A 173 -9.85 -20.26 -0.69
C ASN A 173 -11.20 -19.92 -0.06
N ARG A 174 -11.32 -20.04 1.27
CA ARG A 174 -12.51 -19.62 2.03
C ARG A 174 -12.74 -18.11 1.91
N PHE A 175 -11.69 -17.31 2.04
CA PHE A 175 -11.79 -15.86 1.84
C PHE A 175 -12.27 -15.54 0.42
N CYS A 176 -11.66 -16.12 -0.61
CA CYS A 176 -12.05 -15.85 -2.00
C CYS A 176 -13.50 -16.25 -2.30
N ALA A 177 -13.96 -17.39 -1.79
CA ALA A 177 -15.36 -17.83 -1.92
C ALA A 177 -16.36 -16.91 -1.21
N PHE A 178 -15.95 -16.30 -0.10
CA PHE A 178 -16.74 -15.29 0.59
C PHE A 178 -16.74 -13.97 -0.18
N TYR A 179 -15.55 -13.47 -0.53
CA TYR A 179 -15.34 -12.13 -1.06
C TYR A 179 -15.81 -11.98 -2.51
N SER A 180 -15.80 -13.05 -3.30
CA SER A 180 -16.27 -13.03 -4.70
C SER A 180 -17.73 -12.61 -4.84
N LYS A 181 -18.55 -12.76 -3.78
CA LYS A 181 -19.94 -12.30 -3.74
C LYS A 181 -20.11 -10.78 -3.81
N TYR A 182 -19.03 -10.03 -3.55
CA TYR A 182 -19.03 -8.56 -3.59
C TYR A 182 -18.41 -7.99 -4.87
N ILE A 183 -17.78 -8.85 -5.68
CA ILE A 183 -17.04 -8.49 -6.90
C ILE A 183 -17.84 -8.93 -8.12
N SER A 184 -18.02 -8.04 -9.09
CA SER A 184 -18.71 -8.37 -10.34
C SER A 184 -17.98 -9.50 -11.06
N TYR A 185 -18.74 -10.43 -11.62
CA TYR A 185 -18.20 -11.66 -12.21
C TYR A 185 -17.15 -11.38 -13.30
N GLU A 186 -17.35 -10.35 -14.13
CA GLU A 186 -16.41 -9.94 -15.17
C GLU A 186 -15.03 -9.51 -14.63
N HIS A 187 -14.97 -9.07 -13.36
CA HIS A 187 -13.75 -8.57 -12.72
C HIS A 187 -13.05 -9.62 -11.86
N TRP A 188 -13.55 -10.86 -11.81
CA TRP A 188 -12.95 -11.91 -10.98
C TRP A 188 -11.49 -12.19 -11.32
N ASN A 189 -11.12 -12.13 -12.61
CA ASN A 189 -9.74 -12.39 -13.07
C ASN A 189 -8.80 -11.19 -12.90
N SER A 190 -9.34 -9.97 -12.80
CA SER A 190 -8.56 -8.74 -12.60
C SER A 190 -8.47 -8.32 -11.14
N SER A 191 -9.36 -8.83 -10.28
CA SER A 191 -9.40 -8.48 -8.87
C SER A 191 -8.12 -8.94 -8.15
N PHE A 192 -7.37 -7.99 -7.59
CA PHE A 192 -6.15 -8.26 -6.85
C PHE A 192 -6.38 -9.14 -5.60
N ALA A 193 -7.55 -9.03 -4.97
CA ALA A 193 -7.88 -9.82 -3.79
C ALA A 193 -8.12 -11.30 -4.17
N LEU A 194 -8.86 -11.55 -5.26
CA LEU A 194 -9.18 -12.91 -5.70
C LEU A 194 -8.00 -13.62 -6.39
N ASN A 195 -7.08 -12.87 -7.00
CA ASN A 195 -5.92 -13.41 -7.72
C ASN A 195 -4.62 -13.24 -6.94
N THR A 196 -4.63 -13.59 -5.66
CA THR A 196 -3.44 -13.47 -4.81
C THR A 196 -2.39 -14.54 -5.15
N ARG A 197 -1.36 -14.16 -5.92
CA ARG A 197 -0.24 -15.06 -6.26
C ARG A 197 0.92 -15.01 -5.27
N TYR A 198 1.25 -13.81 -4.80
CA TYR A 198 2.39 -13.56 -3.92
C TYR A 198 1.92 -13.01 -2.58
N ILE A 199 2.56 -13.46 -1.51
CA ILE A 199 2.33 -13.03 -0.13
C ILE A 199 3.64 -12.51 0.47
N TYR A 200 3.55 -11.99 1.69
CA TYR A 200 4.73 -11.50 2.40
C TYR A 200 5.58 -12.66 2.92
N GLU A 201 6.90 -12.45 2.93
CA GLU A 201 7.88 -13.40 3.45
C GLU A 201 7.68 -13.67 4.94
N ASP A 202 8.26 -14.79 5.40
CA ASP A 202 8.45 -15.01 6.83
C ASP A 202 9.39 -13.93 7.38
N HIS A 203 9.02 -13.36 8.52
CA HIS A 203 9.78 -12.32 9.19
C HIS A 203 9.51 -12.38 10.69
N ALA A 204 10.53 -12.14 11.50
CA ALA A 204 10.43 -12.15 12.95
C ALA A 204 9.41 -11.15 13.52
N ILE A 205 8.96 -10.16 12.75
CA ILE A 205 7.96 -9.19 13.19
C ILE A 205 6.59 -9.84 13.33
N TRP A 206 6.29 -10.90 12.56
CA TRP A 206 4.97 -11.53 12.60
C TRP A 206 4.72 -12.15 13.97
N ARG A 207 5.72 -12.83 14.53
CA ARG A 207 5.68 -13.38 15.89
C ARG A 207 5.71 -12.31 16.99
N GLN A 208 6.18 -11.10 16.69
CA GLN A 208 6.10 -9.97 17.63
C GLN A 208 4.69 -9.37 17.61
N ILE A 209 4.12 -9.18 16.42
CA ILE A 209 2.74 -8.70 16.20
C ILE A 209 1.72 -9.66 16.81
N GLU A 210 1.92 -10.97 16.65
CA GLU A 210 1.06 -12.03 17.20
C GLU A 210 0.76 -11.83 18.70
N LYS A 211 1.77 -11.37 19.46
CA LYS A 211 1.72 -11.21 20.92
C LYS A 211 1.01 -9.94 21.39
N ILE A 212 0.71 -9.00 20.51
CA ILE A 212 0.17 -7.69 20.90
C ILE A 212 -1.30 -7.77 21.33
N SER A 213 -2.09 -8.56 20.62
CA SER A 213 -3.53 -8.69 20.83
C SER A 213 -4.05 -10.02 20.28
N LYS A 214 -5.24 -10.43 20.69
CA LYS A 214 -5.84 -11.70 20.25
C LYS A 214 -6.31 -11.65 18.79
N ASN A 215 -7.19 -10.71 18.45
CA ASN A 215 -7.78 -10.63 17.11
C ASN A 215 -6.98 -9.70 16.19
N LYS A 216 -6.69 -10.13 14.96
CA LYS A 216 -5.90 -9.36 13.98
C LYS A 216 -6.77 -8.98 12.80
N LEU A 217 -7.15 -7.71 12.73
CA LEU A 217 -7.92 -7.15 11.63
C LEU A 217 -6.98 -6.57 10.56
N PHE A 218 -6.96 -7.18 9.39
CA PHE A 218 -6.26 -6.67 8.21
C PHE A 218 -7.23 -5.91 7.30
N LEU A 219 -6.84 -4.74 6.83
CA LEU A 219 -7.70 -3.93 5.95
C LEU A 219 -7.53 -4.34 4.48
N LEU A 220 -8.64 -4.63 3.81
CA LEU A 220 -8.67 -4.89 2.37
C LEU A 220 -8.40 -3.58 1.60
N SER A 221 -7.77 -3.61 0.42
CA SER A 221 -7.39 -4.75 -0.44
C SER A 221 -5.95 -5.27 -0.24
N ALA A 222 -5.05 -4.45 0.32
CA ALA A 222 -3.66 -4.82 0.54
C ALA A 222 -3.46 -5.83 1.69
N GLY A 223 -4.46 -5.96 2.56
CA GLY A 223 -4.42 -6.78 3.78
C GLY A 223 -4.38 -8.29 3.55
N LEU A 224 -4.97 -8.83 2.47
CA LEU A 224 -5.02 -10.29 2.26
C LEU A 224 -3.61 -10.91 2.10
N PRO A 225 -2.72 -10.42 1.21
CA PRO A 225 -1.36 -10.94 1.13
C PRO A 225 -0.57 -10.80 2.45
N LEU A 226 -0.84 -9.75 3.24
CA LEU A 226 -0.23 -9.55 4.56
C LEU A 226 -0.71 -10.61 5.55
N ALA A 227 -2.02 -10.80 5.64
CA ALA A 227 -2.66 -11.78 6.50
C ALA A 227 -2.19 -13.21 6.20
N LEU A 228 -2.06 -13.57 4.93
CA LEU A 228 -1.55 -14.88 4.53
C LEU A 228 -0.07 -15.07 4.86
N GLY A 229 0.75 -14.02 4.71
CA GLY A 229 2.15 -14.04 5.17
C GLY A 229 2.27 -14.22 6.68
N TYR A 230 1.44 -13.49 7.43
CA TYR A 230 1.31 -13.61 8.87
C TYR A 230 0.86 -15.02 9.31
N LEU A 231 -0.20 -15.56 8.70
CA LEU A 231 -0.72 -16.90 8.98
C LEU A 231 0.35 -17.96 8.72
N ALA A 232 1.04 -17.88 7.57
CA ALA A 232 2.07 -18.84 7.22
C ALA A 232 3.30 -18.79 8.15
N ALA A 233 3.54 -17.67 8.83
CA ALA A 233 4.68 -17.48 9.75
C ALA A 233 4.36 -17.84 11.21
N THR A 234 3.10 -17.71 11.61
CA THR A 234 2.66 -17.82 13.02
C THR A 234 1.74 -19.00 13.28
N GLY A 235 0.95 -19.41 12.29
CA GLY A 235 -0.15 -20.38 12.47
C GLY A 235 -1.39 -19.78 13.15
N ASP A 236 -1.39 -18.50 13.51
CA ASP A 236 -2.51 -17.87 14.21
C ASP A 236 -3.69 -17.61 13.27
N GLN A 237 -4.82 -18.26 13.55
CA GLN A 237 -6.04 -18.20 12.75
C GLN A 237 -7.00 -17.09 13.17
N ASN A 238 -6.71 -16.30 14.22
CA ASN A 238 -7.55 -15.18 14.67
C ASN A 238 -7.39 -13.95 13.75
N ILE A 239 -7.57 -14.18 12.45
CA ILE A 239 -7.40 -13.22 11.37
C ILE A 239 -8.77 -12.81 10.87
N TYR A 240 -8.94 -11.51 10.76
CA TYR A 240 -10.17 -10.86 10.35
C TYR A 240 -9.89 -9.83 9.25
N PHE A 241 -10.92 -9.53 8.47
CA PHE A 241 -10.89 -8.55 7.40
C PHE A 241 -12.07 -7.62 7.52
N SER A 242 -11.81 -6.35 7.22
CA SER A 242 -12.80 -5.32 6.96
C SER A 242 -12.31 -4.49 5.80
N GLU A 243 -13.21 -3.73 5.21
CA GLU A 243 -12.87 -2.86 4.10
C GLU A 243 -13.08 -1.40 4.45
N ILE A 244 -12.10 -0.58 4.07
CA ILE A 244 -12.12 0.86 4.27
C ILE A 244 -11.56 1.51 3.03
N HIS A 245 -12.44 2.21 2.32
CA HIS A 245 -12.08 2.90 1.10
C HIS A 245 -11.75 4.36 1.38
N ARG A 246 -10.76 4.85 0.64
CA ARG A 246 -10.50 6.29 0.53
C ARG A 246 -11.29 6.85 -0.65
N GLN A 247 -11.39 8.17 -0.72
CA GLN A 247 -11.89 8.83 -1.92
C GLN A 247 -11.05 8.41 -3.13
N ASN A 248 -11.71 8.07 -4.25
CA ASN A 248 -11.10 7.62 -5.50
C ASN A 248 -10.34 6.29 -5.43
N ASP A 249 -10.75 5.37 -4.54
CA ASP A 249 -10.21 4.02 -4.52
C ASP A 249 -10.64 3.23 -5.77
N SER A 250 -9.70 2.91 -6.65
CA SER A 250 -9.98 2.19 -7.89
C SER A 250 -10.51 0.77 -7.65
N SER A 251 -10.28 0.19 -6.48
CA SER A 251 -10.83 -1.14 -6.14
C SER A 251 -12.35 -1.16 -6.02
N LEU A 252 -12.99 0.02 -5.93
CA LEU A 252 -14.44 0.16 -5.97
C LEU A 252 -15.04 -0.15 -7.35
N LEU A 253 -14.26 -0.03 -8.43
CA LEU A 253 -14.75 -0.23 -9.81
C LEU A 253 -15.20 -1.66 -10.07
N ASP A 254 -14.55 -2.63 -9.42
CA ASP A 254 -14.78 -4.05 -9.61
C ASP A 254 -15.97 -4.60 -8.78
N ARG A 255 -16.69 -3.73 -8.05
CA ARG A 255 -17.66 -4.14 -7.03
C ARG A 255 -19.12 -4.00 -7.46
N ASP A 256 -19.91 -4.98 -7.05
CA ASP A 256 -21.37 -4.90 -7.12
C ASP A 256 -21.99 -4.28 -5.85
N ILE A 257 -21.43 -4.62 -4.68
CA ILE A 257 -22.01 -4.27 -3.37
C ILE A 257 -20.91 -3.88 -2.38
N ALA A 258 -21.19 -2.97 -1.46
CA ALA A 258 -20.30 -2.58 -0.37
C ALA A 258 -20.16 -3.71 0.67
N PHE A 259 -18.94 -3.97 1.15
CA PHE A 259 -18.67 -4.89 2.25
C PHE A 259 -18.43 -4.07 3.52
N GLN A 260 -19.47 -3.93 4.33
CA GLN A 260 -19.45 -3.14 5.56
C GLN A 260 -19.31 -4.01 6.82
N GLU A 261 -18.99 -5.28 6.65
CA GLU A 261 -18.93 -6.26 7.73
C GLU A 261 -17.48 -6.67 8.07
N ILE A 262 -17.35 -7.65 8.96
CA ILE A 262 -16.07 -8.26 9.33
C ILE A 262 -16.14 -9.73 8.95
N PHE A 263 -15.09 -10.21 8.29
CA PHE A 263 -14.96 -11.61 7.91
C PHE A 263 -13.68 -12.23 8.51
N PRO A 264 -13.73 -13.44 9.08
CA PRO A 264 -14.95 -14.17 9.45
C PRO A 264 -15.72 -13.42 10.55
N ILE A 265 -16.96 -13.82 10.80
CA ILE A 265 -17.72 -13.29 11.94
C ILE A 265 -16.99 -13.68 13.23
N PRO A 266 -16.65 -12.74 14.13
CA PRO A 266 -15.94 -13.05 15.35
C PRO A 266 -16.83 -13.81 16.34
N ASN A 267 -16.22 -14.75 17.08
CA ASN A 267 -16.92 -15.60 18.04
C ASN A 267 -17.23 -14.88 19.37
N SER A 268 -16.51 -13.79 19.68
CA SER A 268 -16.68 -12.99 20.89
C SER A 268 -16.54 -11.51 20.56
N SER A 269 -17.43 -10.69 21.13
CA SER A 269 -17.40 -9.24 20.99
C SER A 269 -16.38 -8.56 21.91
N ASN A 270 -15.87 -9.22 22.95
CA ASN A 270 -15.10 -8.54 24.02
C ASN A 270 -13.59 -8.77 23.95
N ASP A 271 -13.13 -9.59 23.00
CA ASP A 271 -11.70 -9.86 22.83
C ASP A 271 -10.96 -8.62 22.30
N PRO A 272 -9.70 -8.38 22.71
CA PRO A 272 -8.95 -7.23 22.24
C PRO A 272 -8.61 -7.35 20.75
N TRP A 273 -8.56 -6.21 20.06
CA TRP A 273 -8.34 -6.12 18.62
C TRP A 273 -7.03 -5.41 18.30
N LEU A 274 -6.36 -5.88 17.25
CA LEU A 274 -5.22 -5.23 16.62
C LEU A 274 -5.54 -4.99 15.15
N ILE A 275 -5.49 -3.74 14.74
CA ILE A 275 -5.74 -3.34 13.35
C ILE A 275 -4.42 -3.13 12.66
N ILE A 276 -4.22 -3.80 11.52
CA ILE A 276 -2.96 -3.84 10.80
C ILE A 276 -3.19 -3.36 9.35
N ASP A 277 -2.49 -2.30 8.95
CA ASP A 277 -2.56 -1.75 7.60
C ASP A 277 -1.28 -1.01 7.21
N LYS A 278 -1.05 -0.83 5.91
CA LYS A 278 -0.01 0.06 5.39
C LYS A 278 -0.40 1.52 5.60
N ALA A 279 0.49 2.31 6.22
CA ALA A 279 0.13 3.65 6.69
C ALA A 279 0.79 4.79 5.88
N TYR A 280 0.02 5.42 4.99
CA TYR A 280 0.45 6.67 4.32
C TYR A 280 0.14 7.90 5.18
N THR A 281 -1.11 8.01 5.64
CA THR A 281 -1.63 9.12 6.48
C THR A 281 -2.24 8.64 7.81
N GLY A 282 -2.36 7.33 8.00
CA GLY A 282 -3.04 6.74 9.17
C GLY A 282 -4.57 6.90 9.20
N GLY A 283 -5.18 7.43 8.13
CA GLY A 283 -6.63 7.63 8.06
C GLY A 283 -7.42 6.33 8.10
N SER A 284 -6.98 5.31 7.36
CA SER A 284 -7.63 3.98 7.31
C SER A 284 -7.62 3.29 8.67
N LEU A 285 -6.47 3.30 9.37
CA LEU A 285 -6.34 2.74 10.72
C LEU A 285 -7.33 3.39 11.72
N ARG A 286 -7.43 4.72 11.71
CA ARG A 286 -8.37 5.44 12.59
C ARG A 286 -9.83 5.11 12.28
N GLN A 287 -10.19 5.06 11.00
CA GLN A 287 -11.54 4.69 10.58
C GLN A 287 -11.88 3.25 11.01
N ALA A 288 -10.93 2.32 10.87
CA ALA A 288 -11.11 0.93 11.30
C ALA A 288 -11.30 0.83 12.81
N ALA A 289 -10.48 1.55 13.59
CA ALA A 289 -10.57 1.53 15.05
C ALA A 289 -11.95 2.02 15.51
N ASN A 290 -12.46 3.09 14.89
CA ASN A 290 -13.79 3.59 15.18
C ASN A 290 -14.89 2.62 14.74
N ALA A 291 -14.74 1.95 13.60
CA ALA A 291 -15.69 0.94 13.13
C ALA A 291 -15.77 -0.25 14.10
N ILE A 292 -14.64 -0.74 14.60
CA ILE A 292 -14.57 -1.82 15.60
C ILE A 292 -15.25 -1.40 16.90
N ARG A 293 -14.92 -0.22 17.44
CA ARG A 293 -15.55 0.31 18.65
C ARG A 293 -17.06 0.53 18.49
N LYS A 294 -17.49 1.03 17.34
CA LYS A 294 -18.92 1.20 17.03
C LYS A 294 -19.66 -0.14 16.98
N LYS A 295 -19.01 -1.20 16.48
CA LYS A 295 -19.61 -2.52 16.31
C LYS A 295 -19.64 -3.34 17.60
N PHE A 296 -18.59 -3.26 18.42
CA PHE A 296 -18.42 -4.13 19.59
C PHE A 296 -18.47 -3.41 20.94
N GLY A 297 -18.53 -2.07 20.95
CA GLY A 297 -18.54 -1.25 22.16
C GLY A 297 -17.27 -0.41 22.30
N TYR A 298 -17.40 0.76 22.92
CA TYR A 298 -16.27 1.71 23.06
C TYR A 298 -15.26 1.30 24.14
N ASP A 299 -15.64 0.41 25.06
CA ASP A 299 -14.78 -0.09 26.13
C ASP A 299 -13.81 -1.18 25.66
N ILE A 300 -13.97 -1.69 24.44
CA ILE A 300 -13.11 -2.72 23.89
C ILE A 300 -11.70 -2.17 23.62
N GLU A 301 -10.68 -2.94 23.98
CA GLU A 301 -9.30 -2.60 23.68
C GLU A 301 -9.06 -2.74 22.16
N VAL A 302 -8.73 -1.62 21.52
CA VAL A 302 -8.35 -1.56 20.11
C VAL A 302 -7.00 -0.90 19.99
N LYS A 303 -6.02 -1.67 19.53
CA LYS A 303 -4.67 -1.22 19.19
C LYS A 303 -4.49 -1.19 17.68
N THR A 304 -3.49 -0.46 17.23
CA THR A 304 -3.18 -0.27 15.80
C THR A 304 -1.70 -0.51 15.50
N VAL A 305 -1.42 -1.14 14.36
CA VAL A 305 -0.08 -1.31 13.79
C VAL A 305 -0.02 -0.61 12.43
N ALA A 306 0.80 0.42 12.34
CA ALA A 306 1.17 1.03 11.08
C ALA A 306 2.31 0.24 10.43
N LEU A 307 2.02 -0.47 9.33
CA LEU A 307 3.05 -1.09 8.52
C LEU A 307 3.67 -0.05 7.59
N PHE A 308 5.00 0.06 7.64
CA PHE A 308 5.82 0.82 6.71
C PHE A 308 5.38 2.29 6.58
N PRO A 309 5.22 3.05 7.69
CA PRO A 309 4.64 4.38 7.66
C PRO A 309 5.43 5.33 6.74
N LYS A 310 4.70 6.15 5.96
CA LYS A 310 5.29 7.07 4.96
C LYS A 310 5.46 8.50 5.42
N SER A 311 4.87 8.84 6.57
CA SER A 311 4.96 10.15 7.18
C SER A 311 5.13 10.03 8.68
N PHE A 312 5.71 11.06 9.32
CA PHE A 312 5.76 11.12 10.77
C PHE A 312 4.35 11.09 11.38
N SER A 313 3.38 11.75 10.73
CA SER A 313 1.97 11.71 11.14
C SER A 313 1.41 10.27 11.11
N ALA A 314 1.70 9.50 10.06
CA ALA A 314 1.29 8.09 9.99
C ALA A 314 1.97 7.24 11.06
N PHE A 315 3.26 7.44 11.33
CA PHE A 315 3.98 6.79 12.42
C PHE A 315 3.31 7.09 13.77
N MET A 316 3.02 8.36 14.06
CA MET A 316 2.38 8.83 15.30
C MET A 316 0.92 8.41 15.46
N SER A 317 0.24 8.05 14.36
CA SER A 317 -1.19 7.73 14.37
C SER A 317 -1.53 6.34 14.88
N ALA A 318 -0.52 5.50 15.13
CA ALA A 318 -0.68 4.12 15.56
C ALA A 318 -0.06 3.86 16.93
N ASP A 319 -0.48 2.79 17.60
CA ASP A 319 0.12 2.35 18.86
C ASP A 319 1.48 1.68 18.64
N TYR A 320 1.59 0.94 17.53
CA TYR A 320 2.82 0.30 17.08
C TYR A 320 3.12 0.64 15.62
N ALA A 321 4.39 0.60 15.24
CA ALA A 321 4.81 0.78 13.86
C ALA A 321 5.85 -0.27 13.47
N VAL A 322 5.72 -0.82 12.26
CA VAL A 322 6.77 -1.63 11.65
C VAL A 322 7.54 -0.74 10.68
N TYR A 323 8.84 -0.58 10.93
CA TYR A 323 9.72 0.24 10.11
C TYR A 323 11.07 -0.46 9.96
N ALA A 324 11.53 -0.62 8.72
CA ALA A 324 12.81 -1.25 8.38
C ALA A 324 13.05 -2.62 9.07
N GLY A 325 12.02 -3.47 9.10
CA GLY A 325 12.08 -4.80 9.70
C GLY A 325 11.99 -4.83 11.23
N LYS A 326 11.78 -3.69 11.90
CA LYS A 326 11.66 -3.59 13.36
C LYS A 326 10.25 -3.17 13.76
N LEU A 327 9.80 -3.65 14.92
CA LEU A 327 8.55 -3.24 15.54
C LEU A 327 8.85 -2.22 16.66
N PHE A 328 8.19 -1.07 16.59
CA PHE A 328 8.33 0.01 17.55
C PHE A 328 7.04 0.21 18.34
N ASP A 329 7.15 0.39 19.66
CA ASP A 329 6.11 1.03 20.47
C ASP A 329 6.19 2.54 20.22
N VAL A 330 5.19 3.09 19.54
CA VAL A 330 5.22 4.48 19.10
C VAL A 330 5.27 5.43 20.29
N ARG A 331 4.56 5.15 21.38
CA ARG A 331 4.55 6.03 22.56
C ARG A 331 5.91 6.11 23.22
N ALA A 332 6.65 5.00 23.25
CA ALA A 332 7.98 4.94 23.84
C ALA A 332 9.06 5.63 22.98
N TYR A 333 8.95 5.52 21.66
CA TYR A 333 9.98 6.01 20.73
C TYR A 333 9.75 7.44 20.24
N ALA A 334 8.50 7.81 19.95
CA ALA A 334 8.15 9.09 19.34
C ALA A 334 8.74 10.33 20.02
N PRO A 335 8.76 10.44 21.37
CA PRO A 335 9.28 11.64 22.03
C PRO A 335 10.78 11.89 21.81
N ARG A 336 11.52 10.89 21.32
CA ARG A 336 12.97 10.96 21.08
C ARG A 336 13.30 11.27 19.62
N LEU A 337 12.30 11.30 18.74
CA LEU A 337 12.49 11.49 17.31
C LEU A 337 12.40 12.97 16.95
N ASP A 338 13.33 13.41 16.13
CA ASP A 338 13.25 14.69 15.45
C ASP A 338 12.25 14.57 14.29
N ARG A 339 11.35 15.53 14.17
CA ARG A 339 10.25 15.47 13.18
C ARG A 339 10.73 15.43 11.73
N ASP A 340 11.87 16.04 11.43
CA ASP A 340 12.39 16.12 10.07
C ASP A 340 13.34 14.96 9.77
N LEU A 341 13.99 14.39 10.79
CA LEU A 341 14.98 13.31 10.65
C LEU A 341 14.49 11.93 11.12
N TRP A 342 13.24 11.81 11.60
CA TRP A 342 12.67 10.59 12.19
C TRP A 342 12.93 9.32 11.38
N HIS A 343 12.78 9.41 10.06
CA HIS A 343 12.90 8.29 9.12
C HIS A 343 14.33 7.73 9.09
N MET A 344 15.34 8.58 9.21
CA MET A 344 16.74 8.16 9.32
C MET A 344 17.07 7.68 10.74
N GLN A 345 16.55 8.36 11.77
CA GLN A 345 16.76 7.96 13.17
C GLN A 345 16.23 6.55 13.47
N LEU A 346 15.10 6.15 12.87
CA LEU A 346 14.55 4.79 13.01
C LEU A 346 15.38 3.72 12.30
N ILE A 347 16.21 4.07 11.30
CA ILE A 347 17.17 3.13 10.68
C ILE A 347 18.33 2.85 11.63
N MET A 348 18.80 3.89 12.33
CA MET A 348 19.94 3.86 13.26
C MET A 348 19.63 3.22 14.61
N GLY A 349 18.41 3.43 15.11
CA GLY A 349 17.98 3.03 16.46
C GLY A 349 17.72 1.55 16.65
#